data_AF-A0A943VXA5-F1
#
_entry.id   AF-A0A943VXA5-F1
#
_cell.length_a   1.000
_cell.length_b   1.000
_cell.length_c   1.000
_cell.angle_alpha   90.00
_cell.angle_beta   90.00
_cell.angle_gamma   90.00
#
_symmetry.space_group_name_H-M   'P 1'
#
loop_
_entity.id
_entity.type
_entity.pdbx_description
1 polymer ?
#
loop_
_entity_poly.entity_id
_entity_poly.type
_entity_poly.pdbx_seq_one_letter_code
_entity_poly.pdbx_strand_id
1 'polypeptide(L)'
;MKLMYQDSILDFEIFHDKVTVISFEDRKVFRRMVTELDVQCDGGEGPWILNDKDKAFSIDKYSHIILNPLYVDVNSKTLLTKLQNQLSKEALLVTEEVADIVNRLHAFYYSLEFGYPLSIQHKLEIGTAELIKLGSFNFEFNRKGDVMDLMSYIEVVDTLLSPMLYIMVNLDLVLNDDEINVFYQNILSRQLRLVCLTTGSLNKEKLDKSLINGYILDNDFCVI
;
A
#
# COMPACT_ATOMS: atom_id res chain seq x y z
N MET A 1 11.01 -8.54 -13.36
CA MET A 1 9.87 -7.62 -13.45
C MET A 1 10.32 -6.31 -14.08
N LYS A 2 9.45 -5.69 -14.88
CA LYS A 2 9.68 -4.42 -15.55
C LYS A 2 8.46 -3.52 -15.39
N LEU A 3 8.69 -2.23 -15.20
CA LEU A 3 7.67 -1.19 -15.33
C LEU A 3 7.89 -0.52 -16.68
N MET A 4 6.88 -0.53 -17.53
CA MET A 4 6.98 -0.09 -18.92
C MET A 4 5.99 1.04 -19.16
N TYR A 5 6.31 1.92 -20.12
CA TYR A 5 5.47 3.06 -20.47
C TYR A 5 5.27 3.13 -21.99
N GLN A 6 4.02 3.39 -22.42
CA GLN A 6 3.60 3.51 -23.82
C GLN A 6 4.13 2.36 -24.70
N ASP A 7 3.58 1.15 -24.54
CA ASP A 7 3.91 -0.01 -25.39
C ASP A 7 5.43 -0.31 -25.50
N SER A 8 6.17 -0.14 -24.40
CA SER A 8 7.62 -0.40 -24.30
C SER A 8 8.54 0.68 -24.89
N ILE A 9 8.06 1.90 -25.13
CA ILE A 9 8.95 3.02 -25.50
C ILE A 9 9.98 3.26 -24.40
N LEU A 10 9.56 3.15 -23.13
CA LEU A 10 10.44 3.15 -21.97
C LEU A 10 10.25 1.86 -21.18
N ASP A 11 11.34 1.26 -20.74
CA ASP A 11 11.34 0.11 -19.84
C ASP A 11 12.30 0.30 -18.66
N PHE A 12 11.79 0.04 -17.46
CA PHE A 12 12.54 0.17 -16.22
C PHE A 12 12.61 -1.19 -15.53
N GLU A 13 13.81 -1.72 -15.34
CA GLU A 13 14.01 -3.01 -14.70
C GLU A 13 13.85 -2.90 -13.19
N ILE A 14 13.01 -3.77 -12.63
CA ILE A 14 12.70 -3.82 -11.20
C ILE A 14 13.33 -5.08 -10.59
N PHE A 15 14.18 -4.85 -9.59
CA PHE A 15 14.95 -5.86 -8.89
C PHE A 15 14.46 -6.06 -7.45
N HIS A 16 14.83 -7.19 -6.83
CA HIS A 16 14.56 -7.45 -5.41
C HIS A 16 15.76 -7.05 -4.52
N ASP A 17 16.95 -6.95 -5.10
CA ASP A 17 18.21 -6.61 -4.43
C ASP A 17 18.65 -5.16 -4.68
N LYS A 18 17.90 -4.41 -5.50
CA LYS A 18 18.12 -2.97 -5.75
C LYS A 18 16.82 -2.21 -5.86
N VAL A 19 16.82 -0.97 -5.38
CA VAL A 19 15.75 0.00 -5.59
C VAL A 19 15.91 0.63 -6.96
N THR A 20 14.82 0.69 -7.71
CA THR A 20 14.79 1.36 -9.01
C THR A 20 14.51 2.84 -8.79
N VAL A 21 15.34 3.74 -9.31
CA VAL A 21 15.13 5.19 -9.16
C VAL A 21 15.07 5.81 -10.55
N ILE A 22 13.95 6.47 -10.88
CA ILE A 22 13.74 7.16 -12.14
C ILE A 22 13.75 8.66 -11.85
N SER A 23 14.80 9.33 -12.32
CA SER A 23 14.95 10.78 -12.23
C SER A 23 14.46 11.44 -13.52
N PHE A 24 13.63 12.47 -13.40
CA PHE A 24 13.02 13.18 -14.53
C PHE A 24 13.60 14.59 -14.62
N GLU A 25 14.19 14.93 -15.77
CA GLU A 25 14.69 16.29 -16.02
C GLU A 25 13.54 17.28 -16.30
N ASP A 26 12.54 16.88 -17.11
CA ASP A 26 11.37 17.71 -17.38
C ASP A 26 10.26 17.48 -16.33
N ARG A 27 10.01 18.52 -15.52
CA ARG A 27 8.93 18.54 -14.53
C ARG A 27 7.53 18.35 -15.11
N LYS A 28 7.28 18.75 -16.36
CA LYS A 28 6.00 18.52 -17.05
C LYS A 28 5.81 17.04 -17.36
N VAL A 29 6.88 16.36 -17.80
CA VAL A 29 6.88 14.92 -18.06
C VAL A 29 6.68 14.17 -16.75
N PHE A 30 7.44 14.51 -15.71
CA PHE A 30 7.27 13.97 -14.36
C PHE A 30 5.82 14.08 -13.89
N ARG A 31 5.24 15.30 -13.92
CA ARG A 31 3.86 15.53 -13.48
C ARG A 31 2.88 14.68 -14.27
N ARG A 32 2.99 14.65 -15.60
CA ARG A 32 2.09 13.87 -16.45
C ARG A 32 2.17 12.38 -16.10
N MET A 33 3.37 11.82 -16.08
CA MET A 33 3.58 10.39 -15.90
C MET A 33 3.22 9.91 -14.49
N VAL A 34 3.50 10.71 -13.45
CA VAL A 34 3.06 10.42 -12.08
C VAL A 34 1.54 10.49 -11.96
N THR A 35 0.89 11.49 -12.55
CA THR A 35 -0.59 11.59 -12.53
C THR A 35 -1.24 10.41 -13.27
N GLU A 36 -0.71 10.01 -14.42
CA GLU A 36 -1.19 8.83 -15.15
C GLU A 36 -1.05 7.55 -14.30
N LEU A 37 0.08 7.39 -13.63
CA LEU A 37 0.34 6.23 -12.77
C LEU A 37 -0.60 6.20 -11.56
N ASP A 38 -0.83 7.35 -10.93
CA ASP A 38 -1.78 7.51 -9.81
C ASP A 38 -3.21 7.11 -10.22
N VAL A 39 -3.68 7.62 -11.35
CA VAL A 39 -4.99 7.24 -11.91
C VAL A 39 -5.08 5.73 -12.17
N GLN A 40 -4.00 5.11 -12.67
CA GLN A 40 -3.97 3.66 -12.90
C GLN A 40 -3.91 2.84 -11.60
N CYS A 41 -3.26 3.35 -10.55
CA CYS A 41 -3.30 2.74 -9.22
C CYS A 41 -4.71 2.76 -8.62
N ASP A 42 -5.54 3.74 -8.98
CA ASP A 42 -6.95 3.82 -8.59
C ASP A 42 -7.91 3.04 -9.52
N GLY A 43 -7.37 2.25 -10.46
CA GLY A 43 -8.16 1.41 -11.38
C GLY A 43 -8.60 2.10 -12.67
N GLY A 44 -8.08 3.30 -12.95
CA GLY A 44 -8.27 3.98 -14.23
C GLY A 44 -7.42 3.40 -15.37
N GLU A 45 -7.66 3.90 -16.58
CA GLU A 45 -6.84 3.57 -17.76
C GLU A 45 -5.58 4.42 -17.83
N GLY A 46 -4.52 3.88 -18.43
CA GLY A 46 -3.32 4.65 -18.70
C GLY A 46 -2.19 3.85 -19.37
N PRO A 47 -1.07 4.52 -19.68
CA PRO A 47 0.01 4.00 -20.51
C PRO A 47 1.01 3.10 -19.76
N TRP A 48 0.93 3.02 -18.44
CA TRP A 48 1.86 2.22 -17.65
C TRP A 48 1.47 0.75 -17.65
N ILE A 49 2.47 -0.12 -17.79
CA ILE A 49 2.31 -1.57 -17.82
C ILE A 49 3.30 -2.18 -16.83
N LEU A 50 2.80 -2.92 -15.85
CA LEU A 50 3.63 -3.74 -14.97
C LEU A 50 3.75 -5.15 -15.59
N ASN A 51 4.95 -5.56 -15.96
CA ASN A 51 5.16 -6.85 -16.62
C ASN A 51 6.16 -7.72 -15.84
N ASP A 52 5.90 -9.01 -15.73
CA ASP A 52 6.89 -9.98 -15.28
C ASP A 52 6.97 -11.15 -16.25
N LYS A 53 8.10 -11.23 -16.96
CA LYS A 53 8.30 -12.13 -18.11
C LYS A 53 7.25 -11.87 -19.19
N ASP A 54 6.41 -12.86 -19.49
CA ASP A 54 5.39 -12.79 -20.54
C ASP A 54 3.99 -12.45 -19.99
N LYS A 55 3.90 -12.01 -18.72
CA LYS A 55 2.63 -11.73 -18.05
C LYS A 55 2.53 -10.28 -17.56
N ALA A 56 1.59 -9.55 -18.13
CA ALA A 56 1.18 -8.24 -17.64
C ALA A 56 0.30 -8.36 -16.38
N PHE A 57 0.53 -7.45 -15.44
CA PHE A 57 -0.17 -7.33 -14.17
C PHE A 57 -0.89 -5.98 -14.10
N SER A 58 -2.10 -5.99 -13.54
CA SER A 58 -2.93 -4.80 -13.34
C SER A 58 -2.31 -3.90 -12.27
N ILE A 59 -2.04 -2.63 -12.58
CA ILE A 59 -1.35 -1.72 -11.67
C ILE A 59 -2.14 -1.49 -10.38
N ASP A 60 -3.47 -1.31 -10.48
CA ASP A 60 -4.40 -1.14 -9.35
C ASP A 60 -4.37 -2.28 -8.32
N LYS A 61 -4.13 -3.52 -8.77
CA LYS A 61 -4.17 -4.70 -7.89
C LYS A 61 -2.82 -5.07 -7.33
N TYR A 62 -1.76 -4.75 -8.07
CA TYR A 62 -0.43 -5.28 -7.82
C TYR A 62 0.58 -4.19 -7.45
N SER A 63 0.19 -2.92 -7.42
CA SER A 63 1.06 -1.81 -7.04
C SER A 63 0.46 -0.99 -5.91
N HIS A 64 1.31 -0.37 -5.11
CA HIS A 64 0.90 0.60 -4.08
C HIS A 64 1.71 1.88 -4.22
N ILE A 65 1.04 2.99 -4.53
CA ILE A 65 1.68 4.30 -4.73
C ILE A 65 1.61 5.16 -3.47
N ILE A 66 2.73 5.81 -3.14
CA ILE A 66 2.87 6.76 -2.04
C ILE A 66 3.31 8.09 -2.65
N LEU A 67 2.33 8.97 -2.90
CA LEU A 67 2.55 10.29 -3.48
C LEU A 67 3.21 11.27 -2.51
N ASN A 68 2.93 11.13 -1.22
CA ASN A 68 3.45 12.00 -0.18
C ASN A 68 4.04 11.17 0.97
N PRO A 69 5.37 10.98 1.00
CA PRO A 69 6.03 10.24 2.09
C PRO A 69 5.82 10.85 3.49
N LEU A 70 5.53 12.15 3.59
CA LEU A 70 5.21 12.83 4.87
C LEU A 70 3.78 12.54 5.36
N TYR A 71 2.91 12.08 4.47
CA TYR A 71 1.52 11.80 4.78
C TYR A 71 1.11 10.42 4.27
N VAL A 72 1.19 9.45 5.17
CA VAL A 72 0.64 8.12 4.98
C VAL A 72 -0.51 7.88 5.96
N ASP A 73 -1.62 7.36 5.44
CA ASP A 73 -2.82 7.06 6.22
C ASP A 73 -2.99 5.55 6.36
N VAL A 74 -2.52 5.03 7.51
CA VAL A 74 -2.64 3.61 7.86
C VAL A 74 -4.09 3.20 8.14
N ASN A 75 -4.97 4.16 8.46
CA ASN A 75 -6.39 3.95 8.71
C ASN A 75 -7.25 4.34 7.48
N SER A 76 -6.65 4.29 6.29
CA SER A 76 -7.41 4.44 5.04
C SER A 76 -8.49 3.37 4.91
N LYS A 77 -9.59 3.71 4.21
CA LYS A 77 -10.72 2.80 4.00
C LYS A 77 -10.29 1.44 3.45
N THR A 78 -9.31 1.42 2.55
CA THR A 78 -8.79 0.19 1.92
C THR A 78 -8.11 -0.71 2.94
N LEU A 79 -7.20 -0.17 3.76
CA LEU A 79 -6.50 -0.94 4.80
C LEU A 79 -7.44 -1.40 5.91
N LEU A 80 -8.34 -0.51 6.38
CA LEU A 80 -9.35 -0.88 7.38
C LEU A 80 -10.29 -1.98 6.88
N THR A 81 -10.72 -1.93 5.62
CA THR A 81 -11.57 -2.99 5.05
C THR A 81 -10.82 -4.33 5.03
N LYS A 82 -9.53 -4.32 4.73
CA LYS A 82 -8.70 -5.53 4.71
C LYS A 82 -8.44 -6.07 6.11
N LEU A 83 -8.15 -5.19 7.08
CA LEU A 83 -8.06 -5.54 8.49
C LEU A 83 -9.34 -6.22 8.98
N GLN A 84 -10.50 -5.60 8.73
CA GLN A 84 -11.79 -6.15 9.16
C GLN A 84 -12.07 -7.52 8.54
N ASN A 85 -11.73 -7.70 7.26
CA ASN A 85 -11.85 -9.00 6.58
C ASN A 85 -10.90 -10.05 7.17
N GLN A 86 -9.68 -9.67 7.55
CA GLN A 86 -8.72 -10.58 8.15
C GLN A 86 -9.16 -10.99 9.57
N LEU A 87 -9.54 -10.04 10.42
CA LEU A 87 -10.07 -10.33 11.75
C LEU A 87 -11.34 -11.19 11.69
N SER A 88 -12.22 -10.95 10.70
CA SER A 88 -13.39 -11.79 10.48
C SER A 88 -13.03 -13.22 10.13
N LYS A 89 -11.95 -13.44 9.37
CA LYS A 89 -11.43 -14.79 9.06
C LYS A 89 -10.79 -15.44 10.27
N GLU A 90 -10.05 -14.68 11.08
CA GLU A 90 -9.46 -15.19 12.33
C GLU A 90 -10.55 -15.59 13.33
N ALA A 91 -11.60 -14.78 13.46
CA ALA A 91 -12.77 -15.10 14.29
C ALA A 91 -13.49 -16.38 13.84
N LEU A 92 -13.51 -16.69 12.55
CA LEU A 92 -14.08 -17.96 12.05
C LEU A 92 -13.30 -19.19 12.53
N LEU A 93 -12.06 -19.05 12.98
CA LEU A 93 -11.25 -20.15 13.50
C LEU A 93 -11.54 -20.45 14.98
N VAL A 94 -12.15 -19.51 15.71
CA VAL A 94 -12.51 -19.64 17.15
C VAL A 94 -14.03 -19.81 17.31
N THR A 95 -14.58 -20.84 16.65
CA THR A 95 -16.03 -21.04 16.50
C THR A 95 -16.79 -21.18 17.81
N GLU A 96 -16.20 -21.82 18.82
CA GLU A 96 -16.85 -22.02 20.12
C GLU A 96 -17.05 -20.71 20.88
N GLU A 97 -16.03 -19.85 20.90
CA GLU A 97 -16.07 -18.56 21.58
C GLU A 97 -17.03 -17.59 20.87
N VAL A 98 -17.02 -17.60 19.53
CA VAL A 98 -17.99 -16.86 18.72
C VAL A 98 -19.42 -17.33 19.02
N ALA A 99 -19.66 -18.63 19.11
CA ALA A 99 -20.99 -19.18 19.41
C ALA A 99 -21.48 -18.77 20.81
N ASP A 100 -20.60 -18.78 21.82
CA ASP A 100 -20.95 -18.30 23.17
C ASP A 100 -21.36 -16.82 23.15
N ILE A 101 -20.57 -15.96 22.49
CA ILE A 101 -20.87 -14.54 22.35
C ILE A 101 -22.22 -14.32 21.66
N VAL A 102 -22.47 -15.03 20.55
CA VAL A 102 -23.74 -14.94 19.79
C VAL A 102 -24.93 -15.40 20.65
N ASN A 103 -24.79 -16.50 21.38
CA ASN A 103 -25.84 -16.98 22.29
C ASN A 103 -26.16 -15.97 23.40
N ARG A 104 -25.13 -15.33 23.96
CA ARG A 104 -25.30 -14.27 24.97
C ARG A 104 -25.97 -13.03 24.40
N LEU A 105 -25.66 -12.65 23.16
CA LEU A 105 -26.35 -11.57 22.45
C LEU A 105 -27.83 -11.90 22.22
N HIS A 106 -28.14 -13.13 21.75
CA HIS A 106 -29.52 -13.56 21.58
C HIS A 106 -30.30 -13.55 22.90
N ALA A 107 -29.70 -14.05 24.00
CA ALA A 107 -30.32 -14.00 25.31
C ALA A 107 -30.68 -12.56 25.73
N PHE A 108 -29.78 -11.61 25.46
CA PHE A 108 -30.07 -10.19 25.68
C PHE A 108 -31.21 -9.68 24.79
N TYR A 109 -31.21 -10.00 23.48
CA TYR A 109 -32.26 -9.56 22.56
C TYR A 109 -33.63 -10.12 22.90
N TYR A 110 -33.74 -11.41 23.26
CA TYR A 110 -34.98 -12.01 23.73
C TYR A 110 -35.52 -11.31 24.99
N SER A 111 -34.64 -10.86 25.89
CA SER A 111 -35.06 -10.11 27.08
C SER A 111 -35.71 -8.77 26.73
N LEU A 112 -35.21 -8.09 25.68
CA LEU A 112 -35.79 -6.85 25.17
C LEU A 112 -37.14 -7.09 24.49
N GLU A 113 -37.25 -8.14 23.68
CA GLU A 113 -38.50 -8.51 23.01
C GLU A 113 -39.62 -8.82 23.99
N PHE A 114 -39.32 -9.63 25.02
CA PHE A 114 -40.29 -9.99 26.05
C PHE A 114 -40.71 -8.78 26.90
N GLY A 115 -39.79 -7.83 27.13
CA GLY A 115 -40.05 -6.62 27.91
C GLY A 115 -40.76 -5.50 27.14
N TYR A 116 -40.89 -5.60 25.81
CA TYR A 116 -41.42 -4.52 24.98
C TYR A 116 -42.96 -4.61 24.82
N PRO A 117 -43.70 -3.49 24.85
CA PRO A 117 -45.18 -3.51 24.77
C PRO A 117 -45.75 -3.97 23.42
N LEU A 118 -44.92 -4.01 22.38
CA LEU A 118 -45.32 -4.40 21.02
C LEU A 118 -44.57 -5.67 20.61
N SER A 119 -45.19 -6.46 19.72
CA SER A 119 -44.52 -7.61 19.13
C SER A 119 -43.40 -7.13 18.20
N ILE A 120 -42.16 -7.42 18.59
CA ILE A 120 -40.93 -7.12 17.86
C ILE A 120 -40.10 -8.40 17.73
N GLN A 121 -39.17 -8.41 16.77
CA GLN A 121 -38.26 -9.53 16.55
C GLN A 121 -36.87 -9.03 16.12
N HIS A 122 -35.83 -9.82 16.38
CA HIS A 122 -34.46 -9.58 15.93
C HIS A 122 -33.97 -10.62 14.91
N LYS A 123 -32.84 -10.31 14.27
CA LYS A 123 -32.18 -11.20 13.30
C LYS A 123 -31.51 -12.37 14.04
N LEU A 124 -31.82 -13.60 13.63
CA LEU A 124 -31.24 -14.82 14.24
C LEU A 124 -29.81 -15.12 13.76
N GLU A 125 -29.49 -14.80 12.51
CA GLU A 125 -28.15 -15.06 11.99
C GLU A 125 -27.22 -13.88 12.31
N ILE A 126 -26.29 -14.07 13.24
CA ILE A 126 -25.22 -13.12 13.53
C ILE A 126 -23.90 -13.70 13.02
N GLY A 127 -23.36 -13.12 11.96
CA GLY A 127 -22.09 -13.56 11.38
C GLY A 127 -20.88 -12.97 12.09
N THR A 128 -19.70 -13.62 11.97
CA THR A 128 -18.44 -13.10 12.53
C THR A 128 -18.11 -11.69 12.03
N ALA A 129 -18.40 -11.41 10.76
CA ALA A 129 -18.21 -10.07 10.18
C ALA A 129 -19.03 -8.98 10.89
N GLU A 130 -20.23 -9.30 11.37
CA GLU A 130 -21.07 -8.36 12.12
C GLU A 130 -20.50 -8.12 13.52
N LEU A 131 -20.03 -9.16 14.19
CA LEU A 131 -19.36 -9.05 15.50
C LEU A 131 -18.08 -8.22 15.42
N ILE A 132 -17.24 -8.50 14.43
CA ILE A 132 -15.98 -7.80 14.22
C ILE A 132 -16.20 -6.33 13.86
N LYS A 133 -17.24 -6.02 13.08
CA LYS A 133 -17.64 -4.64 12.77
C LYS A 133 -18.02 -3.83 14.02
N LEU A 134 -18.60 -4.45 15.06
CA LEU A 134 -18.91 -3.77 16.32
C LEU A 134 -17.65 -3.27 17.03
N GLY A 135 -16.53 -3.98 16.91
CA GLY A 135 -15.26 -3.61 17.54
C GLY A 135 -14.62 -2.34 16.99
N SER A 136 -14.99 -1.91 15.78
CA SER A 136 -14.45 -0.70 15.13
C SER A 136 -12.91 -0.61 15.18
N PHE A 137 -12.23 -1.74 14.96
CA PHE A 137 -10.78 -1.85 15.02
C PHE A 137 -10.09 -0.87 14.06
N ASN A 138 -9.04 -0.21 14.56
CA ASN A 138 -8.16 0.70 13.82
C ASN A 138 -6.70 0.42 14.21
N PHE A 139 -5.77 0.83 13.37
CA PHE A 139 -4.35 0.81 13.71
C PHE A 139 -4.04 1.92 14.71
N GLU A 140 -3.37 1.55 15.81
CA GLU A 140 -2.70 2.51 16.67
C GLU A 140 -1.53 3.11 15.89
N PHE A 141 -1.60 4.41 15.60
CA PHE A 141 -0.56 5.09 14.84
C PHE A 141 -0.23 6.43 15.49
N ASN A 142 0.99 6.54 15.97
CA ASN A 142 1.50 7.77 16.57
C ASN A 142 2.59 8.34 15.66
N ARG A 143 2.19 9.21 14.72
CA ARG A 143 3.08 9.84 13.76
C ARG A 143 4.06 10.76 14.49
N LYS A 144 5.35 10.49 14.36
CA LYS A 144 6.45 11.30 14.92
C LYS A 144 7.13 12.20 13.90
N GLY A 145 6.91 11.94 12.61
CA GLY A 145 7.53 12.63 11.48
C GLY A 145 8.92 12.09 11.11
N ASP A 146 9.28 10.88 11.57
CA ASP A 146 10.56 10.25 11.24
C ASP A 146 10.38 9.13 10.19
N VAL A 147 11.49 8.58 9.67
CA VAL A 147 11.48 7.52 8.66
C VAL A 147 10.78 6.24 9.14
N MET A 148 10.70 6.00 10.45
CA MET A 148 10.06 4.80 11.00
C MET A 148 8.55 4.83 10.77
N ASP A 149 7.92 6.00 10.78
CA ASP A 149 6.50 6.14 10.45
C ASP A 149 6.19 5.56 9.06
N LEU A 150 7.06 5.85 8.09
CA LEU A 150 6.93 5.34 6.72
C LEU A 150 7.20 3.83 6.64
N MET A 151 8.19 3.34 7.38
CA MET A 151 8.48 1.90 7.46
C MET A 151 7.33 1.10 8.07
N SER A 152 6.76 1.58 9.18
CA SER A 152 5.61 0.96 9.85
C SER A 152 4.37 0.98 8.95
N TYR A 153 4.15 2.07 8.20
CA TYR A 153 3.08 2.09 7.21
C TYR A 153 3.27 1.02 6.12
N ILE A 154 4.47 0.88 5.57
CA ILE A 154 4.78 -0.14 4.56
C ILE A 154 4.61 -1.55 5.12
N GLU A 155 4.93 -1.78 6.39
CA GLU A 155 4.65 -3.04 7.09
C GLU A 155 3.16 -3.40 7.08
N VAL A 156 2.30 -2.44 7.42
CA VAL A 156 0.85 -2.66 7.39
C VAL A 156 0.35 -2.92 5.97
N VAL A 157 0.82 -2.15 4.99
CA VAL A 157 0.47 -2.34 3.57
C VAL A 157 0.90 -3.72 3.08
N ASP A 158 2.14 -4.14 3.36
CA ASP A 158 2.67 -5.44 2.96
C ASP A 158 1.86 -6.59 3.57
N THR A 159 1.54 -6.48 4.86
CA THR A 159 0.78 -7.50 5.60
C THR A 159 -0.64 -7.68 5.06
N LEU A 160 -1.33 -6.58 4.72
CA LEU A 160 -2.75 -6.61 4.37
C LEU A 160 -3.03 -6.67 2.87
N LEU A 161 -2.18 -6.03 2.07
CA LEU A 161 -2.37 -5.87 0.63
C LEU A 161 -1.39 -6.72 -0.17
N SER A 162 -0.17 -6.93 0.35
CA SER A 162 0.92 -7.67 -0.30
C SER A 162 1.13 -7.26 -1.78
N PRO A 163 1.31 -5.95 -2.07
CA PRO A 163 1.51 -5.49 -3.43
C PRO A 163 2.80 -6.07 -4.00
N MET A 164 2.82 -6.30 -5.32
CA MET A 164 4.03 -6.74 -6.01
C MET A 164 5.06 -5.61 -6.14
N LEU A 165 4.62 -4.36 -6.21
CA LEU A 165 5.44 -3.18 -6.45
C LEU A 165 5.02 -2.02 -5.54
N TYR A 166 6.00 -1.39 -4.89
CA TYR A 166 5.83 -0.10 -4.23
C TYR A 166 6.34 1.02 -5.13
N ILE A 167 5.58 2.10 -5.23
CA ILE A 167 5.96 3.29 -5.99
C ILE A 167 6.01 4.46 -5.02
N MET A 168 7.13 5.17 -4.98
CA MET A 168 7.32 6.29 -4.08
C MET A 168 7.72 7.55 -4.83
N VAL A 169 7.02 8.65 -4.56
CA VAL A 169 7.25 9.91 -5.26
C VAL A 169 8.03 10.86 -4.36
N ASN A 170 9.12 11.42 -4.89
CA ASN A 170 9.95 12.45 -4.25
C ASN A 170 10.44 12.11 -2.83
N LEU A 171 10.79 10.85 -2.57
CA LEU A 171 11.35 10.42 -1.28
C LEU A 171 12.59 11.24 -0.88
N ASP A 172 13.38 11.58 -1.87
CA ASP A 172 14.67 12.26 -1.76
C ASP A 172 14.56 13.77 -1.45
N LEU A 173 13.33 14.32 -1.49
CA LEU A 173 13.00 15.66 -0.96
C LEU A 173 12.66 15.64 0.52
N VAL A 174 12.31 14.47 1.06
CA VAL A 174 11.81 14.30 2.43
C VAL A 174 12.89 13.72 3.34
N LEU A 175 13.65 12.74 2.84
CA LEU A 175 14.69 12.05 3.59
C LEU A 175 16.09 12.47 3.13
N ASN A 176 17.02 12.55 4.08
CA ASN A 176 18.43 12.74 3.78
C ASN A 176 19.09 11.42 3.33
N ASP A 177 20.31 11.49 2.79
CA ASP A 177 21.01 10.33 2.22
C ASP A 177 21.20 9.17 3.23
N ASP A 178 21.49 9.49 4.49
CA ASP A 178 21.68 8.50 5.55
C ASP A 178 20.35 7.79 5.86
N GLU A 179 19.23 8.53 5.90
CA GLU A 179 17.88 7.98 6.06
C GLU A 179 17.43 7.15 4.85
N ILE A 180 17.71 7.61 3.62
CA ILE A 180 17.38 6.87 2.39
C ILE A 180 18.13 5.53 2.36
N ASN A 181 19.41 5.50 2.76
CA ASN A 181 20.18 4.26 2.83
C ASN A 181 19.52 3.24 3.77
N VAL A 182 19.17 3.68 4.98
CA VAL A 182 18.48 2.84 5.97
C VAL A 182 17.12 2.38 5.44
N PHE A 183 16.38 3.27 4.77
CA PHE A 183 15.10 2.97 4.16
C PHE A 183 15.21 1.91 3.05
N TYR A 184 16.12 2.09 2.09
CA TYR A 184 16.35 1.14 1.00
C TYR A 184 16.81 -0.21 1.54
N GLN A 185 17.73 -0.25 2.51
CA GLN A 185 18.14 -1.50 3.14
C GLN A 185 16.96 -2.23 3.79
N ASN A 186 16.07 -1.52 4.49
CA ASN A 186 14.89 -2.13 5.10
C ASN A 186 13.98 -2.78 4.04
N ILE A 187 13.65 -2.05 2.97
CA ILE A 187 12.81 -2.51 1.86
C ILE A 187 13.42 -3.77 1.20
N LEU A 188 14.70 -3.73 0.85
CA LEU A 188 15.39 -4.82 0.17
C LEU A 188 15.57 -6.05 1.09
N SER A 189 15.81 -5.84 2.39
CA SER A 189 15.92 -6.95 3.35
C SER A 189 14.62 -7.75 3.46
N ARG A 190 13.48 -7.08 3.25
CA ARG A 190 12.14 -7.67 3.21
C ARG A 190 11.75 -8.22 1.84
N GLN A 191 12.67 -8.19 0.86
CA GLN A 191 12.43 -8.60 -0.53
C GLN A 191 11.30 -7.83 -1.22
N LEU A 192 11.05 -6.58 -0.78
CA LEU A 192 10.07 -5.71 -1.40
C LEU A 192 10.67 -5.00 -2.61
N ARG A 193 9.89 -4.85 -3.66
CA ARG A 193 10.29 -4.13 -4.89
C ARG A 193 9.84 -2.68 -4.80
N LEU A 194 10.77 -1.76 -4.99
CA LEU A 194 10.52 -0.32 -4.90
C LEU A 194 10.98 0.41 -6.16
N VAL A 195 10.10 1.25 -6.69
CA VAL A 195 10.41 2.28 -7.70
C VAL A 195 10.24 3.65 -7.07
N CYS A 196 11.30 4.46 -7.08
CA CYS A 196 11.28 5.86 -6.68
C CYS A 196 11.21 6.75 -7.92
N LEU A 197 10.22 7.64 -7.98
CA LEU A 197 10.07 8.64 -9.02
C LEU A 197 10.46 10.01 -8.44
N THR A 198 11.40 10.71 -9.06
CA THR A 198 11.88 12.00 -8.55
C THR A 198 12.27 12.97 -9.66
N THR A 199 12.25 14.27 -9.37
CA THR A 199 12.95 15.28 -10.19
C THR A 199 14.33 15.66 -9.65
N GLY A 200 14.77 14.99 -8.59
CA GLY A 200 16.05 15.21 -7.92
C GLY A 200 17.21 14.50 -8.62
N SER A 201 18.43 14.95 -8.31
CA SER A 201 19.66 14.38 -8.87
C SER A 201 20.01 13.04 -8.22
N LEU A 202 20.44 12.08 -9.04
CA LEU A 202 21.02 10.81 -8.57
C LEU A 202 22.46 10.98 -8.03
N ASN A 203 23.09 12.14 -8.23
CA ASN A 203 24.42 12.45 -7.72
C ASN A 203 24.36 12.90 -6.26
N LYS A 204 24.06 11.96 -5.37
CA LYS A 204 24.07 12.15 -3.92
C LYS A 204 25.35 11.55 -3.33
N GLU A 205 26.10 12.32 -2.55
CA GLU A 205 27.45 11.95 -2.10
C GLU A 205 27.46 10.79 -1.10
N LYS A 206 26.49 10.75 -0.18
CA LYS A 206 26.43 9.73 0.88
C LYS A 206 25.51 8.56 0.55
N LEU A 207 24.75 8.66 -0.53
CA LEU A 207 23.83 7.62 -0.95
C LEU A 207 24.61 6.41 -1.49
N ASP A 208 24.32 5.23 -0.95
CA ASP A 208 24.95 3.99 -1.39
C ASP A 208 24.42 3.59 -2.77
N LYS A 209 25.23 3.88 -3.79
CA LYS A 209 24.92 3.59 -5.19
C LYS A 209 24.78 2.09 -5.48
N SER A 210 25.29 1.20 -4.62
CA SER A 210 25.15 -0.24 -4.81
C SER A 210 23.70 -0.72 -4.63
N LEU A 211 22.91 0.01 -3.84
CA LEU A 211 21.50 -0.27 -3.57
C LEU A 211 20.57 0.17 -4.70
N ILE A 212 21.08 0.86 -5.72
CA ILE A 212 20.27 1.60 -6.68
C ILE A 212 20.48 1.08 -8.10
N ASN A 213 19.37 0.91 -8.82
CA ASN A 213 19.33 0.86 -10.27
C ASN A 213 18.72 2.19 -10.77
N GLY A 214 19.57 3.10 -11.23
CA GLY A 214 19.18 4.47 -11.57
C GLY A 214 18.92 4.65 -13.07
N TYR A 215 17.89 5.42 -13.38
CA TYR A 215 17.54 5.85 -14.73
C TYR A 215 17.35 7.37 -14.74
N ILE A 216 17.86 8.04 -15.77
CA ILE A 216 17.58 9.45 -16.02
C ILE A 216 16.73 9.56 -17.29
N LEU A 217 15.52 10.10 -17.15
CA LEU A 217 14.68 10.46 -18.28
C LEU A 217 14.98 11.91 -18.66
N ASP A 218 15.68 12.07 -19.78
CA ASP A 218 16.07 13.37 -20.30
C ASP A 218 14.89 14.12 -20.95
N ASN A 219 15.15 15.36 -21.39
CA ASN A 219 14.15 16.20 -22.03
C ASN A 219 13.71 15.71 -23.42
N ASP A 220 14.49 14.83 -24.05
CA ASP A 220 14.20 14.23 -25.36
C ASP A 220 13.37 12.94 -25.23
N PHE A 221 12.96 12.58 -24.01
CA PHE A 221 12.21 11.37 -23.68
C PHE A 221 13.02 10.09 -23.91
N CYS A 222 14.33 10.15 -23.69
CA CYS A 222 15.25 9.02 -23.72
C CYS A 222 15.73 8.66 -22.31
N VAL A 223 15.99 7.37 -22.07
CA VAL A 223 16.50 6.86 -20.79
C VAL A 223 18.02 6.70 -20.88
N ILE A 224 18.73 7.25 -19.89
CA ILE A 224 20.19 7.19 -19.71
C ILE A 224 20.53 6.45 -18.41
#